data_AF-A0ABD0R5D2-F1
#
_entry.id   AF-A0ABD0R5D2-F1
#
_cell.length_a   1.000
_cell.length_b   1.000
_cell.length_c   1.000
_cell.angle_alpha   90.00
_cell.angle_beta   90.00
_cell.angle_gamma   90.00
#
_symmetry.space_group_name_H-M   'P 1'
#
loop_
_entity.id
_entity.type
_entity.pdbx_description
1 polymer ?
#
loop_
_entity_poly.entity_id
_entity_poly.type
_entity_poly.pdbx_seq_one_letter_code
_entity_poly.pdbx_strand_id
1 'polypeptide(L)'
;MNSSLGDGGYARDAKLKSPSSLAVSPNGSLYIADLGNVRIRRLTANHPQLTPEGLYELTSVADQELYLFSPNGTHLFTRSLVTGDYLLNFTYTPEGHLSSIANREGTIAQLRRDANGVPLWLVAPGGQVYWLTISNAGMLKRISALAHDLAQLSYYGNTGLLATISNENGWTTVY
;
A
#
# COMPACT_ATOMS: atom_id res chain seq x y z
N MET A 1 -24.02 5.75 -33.50
CA MET A 1 -22.97 5.14 -32.65
C MET A 1 -23.59 4.84 -31.29
N ASN A 2 -23.91 3.59 -30.95
CA ASN A 2 -24.45 3.29 -29.62
C ASN A 2 -24.12 1.85 -29.17
N SER A 3 -23.79 1.72 -27.89
CA SER A 3 -23.75 0.50 -27.06
C SER A 3 -22.63 -0.54 -27.23
N SER A 4 -21.40 -0.22 -26.81
CA SER A 4 -20.57 -1.20 -26.10
C SER A 4 -20.93 -1.20 -24.60
N LEU A 5 -22.20 -1.45 -24.28
CA LEU A 5 -22.72 -1.34 -22.90
C LEU A 5 -21.90 -2.26 -21.99
N GLY A 6 -21.01 -1.66 -21.18
CA GLY A 6 -20.18 -2.30 -20.16
C GLY A 6 -18.74 -2.67 -20.53
N ASP A 7 -18.27 -2.46 -21.76
CA ASP A 7 -16.83 -2.69 -22.06
C ASP A 7 -15.95 -1.66 -21.33
N GLY A 8 -14.88 -2.12 -20.67
CA GLY A 8 -14.03 -1.29 -19.80
C GLY A 8 -14.58 -1.06 -18.38
N GLY A 9 -15.80 -1.54 -18.09
CA GLY A 9 -16.42 -1.47 -16.76
C GLY A 9 -16.55 -2.82 -16.07
N TYR A 10 -17.38 -2.88 -15.03
CA TYR A 10 -17.68 -4.13 -14.34
C TYR A 10 -18.48 -5.07 -15.25
N ALA A 11 -18.05 -6.32 -15.31
CA ALA A 11 -18.66 -7.31 -16.19
C ALA A 11 -20.14 -7.59 -15.92
N ARG A 12 -20.60 -7.46 -14.67
CA ARG A 12 -22.02 -7.61 -14.31
C ARG A 12 -22.93 -6.59 -14.99
N ASP A 13 -22.37 -5.44 -15.37
CA ASP A 13 -23.10 -4.35 -16.03
C ASP A 13 -23.02 -4.47 -17.56
N ALA A 14 -22.21 -5.42 -18.07
CA ALA A 14 -22.04 -5.65 -19.49
C ALA A 14 -23.20 -6.45 -20.07
N LYS A 15 -23.71 -6.00 -21.23
CA LYS A 15 -24.77 -6.71 -21.96
C LYS A 15 -24.16 -7.56 -23.07
N LEU A 16 -24.28 -8.88 -22.91
CA LEU A 16 -23.99 -9.87 -23.95
C LEU A 16 -25.21 -10.05 -24.87
N LYS A 17 -24.97 -10.56 -26.08
CA LYS A 17 -26.01 -10.87 -27.06
C LYS A 17 -25.67 -12.18 -27.76
N SER A 18 -26.48 -13.21 -27.50
CA SER A 18 -26.33 -14.55 -28.08
C SER A 18 -24.90 -15.11 -27.97
N PRO A 19 -24.30 -15.21 -26.77
CA PRO A 19 -22.97 -15.80 -26.61
C PRO A 19 -22.96 -17.25 -27.11
N SER A 20 -21.94 -17.64 -27.88
CA SER A 20 -21.89 -18.95 -28.56
C SER A 20 -20.83 -19.90 -28.03
N SER A 21 -19.80 -19.41 -27.33
CA SER A 21 -18.70 -20.22 -26.81
C SER A 21 -17.92 -19.52 -25.69
N LEU A 22 -17.19 -20.30 -24.91
CA LEU A 22 -16.36 -19.88 -23.78
C LEU A 22 -14.98 -20.55 -23.85
N ALA A 23 -13.94 -19.84 -23.43
CA ALA A 23 -12.60 -20.40 -23.23
C ALA A 23 -11.90 -19.74 -22.03
N VAL A 24 -11.16 -20.52 -21.24
CA VAL A 24 -10.41 -20.01 -20.08
C VAL A 24 -8.92 -20.05 -20.41
N SER A 25 -8.21 -18.94 -20.21
CA SER A 25 -6.76 -18.88 -20.36
C SER A 25 -6.02 -19.32 -19.08
N PRO A 26 -4.72 -19.66 -19.16
CA PRO A 26 -3.92 -20.07 -18.00
C PRO A 26 -3.87 -19.05 -16.85
N ASN A 27 -4.03 -17.76 -17.15
CA ASN A 27 -4.10 -16.69 -16.15
C ASN A 27 -5.51 -16.49 -15.56
N GLY A 28 -6.45 -17.39 -15.85
CA GLY A 28 -7.83 -17.35 -15.35
C GLY A 28 -8.76 -16.36 -16.06
N SER A 29 -8.34 -15.71 -17.16
CA SER A 29 -9.25 -14.86 -17.93
C SER A 29 -10.27 -15.73 -18.69
N LEU A 30 -11.54 -15.30 -18.70
CA LEU A 30 -12.61 -15.95 -19.47
C LEU A 30 -12.84 -15.17 -20.77
N TYR A 31 -12.72 -15.86 -21.90
CA TYR A 31 -13.04 -15.36 -23.23
C TYR A 31 -14.44 -15.81 -23.61
N ILE A 32 -15.26 -14.88 -24.09
CA ILE A 32 -16.65 -15.10 -24.47
C ILE A 32 -16.81 -14.75 -25.93
N ALA A 33 -17.28 -15.70 -26.75
CA ALA A 33 -17.69 -15.44 -28.11
C ALA A 33 -19.09 -14.81 -28.12
N ASP A 34 -19.16 -13.49 -28.10
CA ASP A 34 -20.39 -12.69 -28.02
C ASP A 34 -20.98 -12.48 -29.43
N LEU A 35 -21.46 -13.58 -30.02
CA LEU A 35 -21.79 -13.70 -31.45
C LEU A 35 -22.76 -12.63 -31.94
N GLY A 36 -23.83 -12.34 -31.18
CA GLY A 36 -24.84 -11.36 -31.57
C GLY A 36 -24.35 -9.91 -31.57
N ASN A 37 -23.20 -9.66 -30.94
CA ASN A 37 -22.47 -8.39 -30.98
C ASN A 37 -21.21 -8.44 -31.86
N VAL A 38 -20.90 -9.59 -32.48
CA VAL A 38 -19.74 -9.82 -33.36
C VAL A 38 -18.42 -9.48 -32.66
N ARG A 39 -18.22 -9.97 -31.42
CA ARG A 39 -17.02 -9.73 -30.61
C ARG A 39 -16.53 -10.96 -29.87
N ILE A 40 -15.24 -11.00 -29.57
CA ILE A 40 -14.69 -11.78 -28.47
C ILE A 40 -14.47 -10.83 -27.30
N ARG A 41 -15.13 -11.09 -26.16
CA ARG A 41 -14.93 -10.30 -24.94
C ARG A 41 -14.04 -11.05 -23.96
N ARG A 42 -13.19 -10.34 -23.24
CA ARG A 42 -12.31 -10.90 -22.21
C ARG A 42 -12.75 -10.40 -20.84
N LEU A 43 -13.11 -11.33 -19.97
CA LEU A 43 -13.37 -11.10 -18.56
C LEU A 43 -12.09 -11.40 -17.77
N THR A 44 -11.66 -10.48 -16.93
CA THR A 44 -10.47 -10.62 -16.08
C THR A 44 -10.82 -10.34 -14.64
N ALA A 45 -10.01 -10.88 -13.72
CA ALA A 45 -9.98 -10.38 -12.35
C ALA A 45 -9.60 -8.89 -12.36
N ASN A 46 -10.14 -8.14 -11.40
CA ASN A 46 -9.82 -6.73 -11.25
C ASN A 46 -8.41 -6.60 -10.68
N HIS A 47 -7.51 -6.07 -11.49
CA HIS A 47 -6.12 -5.80 -11.11
C HIS A 47 -5.73 -4.40 -11.59
N PRO A 48 -4.95 -3.64 -10.80
CA PRO A 48 -4.38 -2.39 -11.27
C PRO A 48 -3.56 -2.67 -12.53
N GLN A 49 -3.70 -1.81 -13.53
CA GLN A 49 -2.91 -1.87 -14.76
C GLN A 49 -1.74 -0.91 -14.63
N LEU A 50 -0.63 -1.24 -15.29
CA LEU A 50 0.50 -0.30 -15.38
C LEU A 50 0.07 0.90 -16.23
N THR A 51 0.34 2.10 -15.73
CA THR A 51 0.21 3.34 -16.50
C THR A 51 1.32 3.42 -17.57
N PRO A 52 1.22 4.35 -18.54
CA PRO A 52 2.30 4.60 -19.49
C PRO A 52 3.65 4.95 -18.83
N GLU A 53 3.62 5.49 -17.63
CA GLU A 53 4.79 5.81 -16.80
C GLU A 53 5.37 4.59 -16.06
N GLY A 54 4.74 3.41 -16.21
CA GLY A 54 5.18 2.18 -15.58
C GLY A 54 4.84 2.08 -14.09
N LEU A 55 3.76 2.74 -13.64
CA LEU A 55 3.32 2.71 -12.25
C LEU A 55 1.98 1.99 -12.10
N TYR A 56 1.74 1.40 -10.92
CA TYR A 56 0.41 0.98 -10.51
C TYR A 56 -0.27 2.10 -9.71
N GLU A 57 -1.54 2.34 -10.03
CA GLU A 57 -2.38 3.35 -9.40
C GLU A 57 -3.48 2.70 -8.57
N LEU A 58 -3.59 3.07 -7.29
CA LEU A 58 -4.67 2.64 -6.40
C LEU A 58 -5.35 3.86 -5.78
N THR A 59 -6.65 4.01 -5.95
CA THR A 59 -7.41 5.15 -5.43
C THR A 59 -8.12 4.80 -4.14
N SER A 60 -8.04 5.70 -3.14
CA SER A 60 -8.96 5.76 -2.01
C SER A 60 -9.88 6.95 -2.19
N VAL A 61 -11.15 6.68 -2.55
CA VAL A 61 -12.17 7.73 -2.67
C VAL A 61 -12.52 8.31 -1.31
N ALA A 62 -12.46 7.49 -0.24
CA ALA A 62 -12.77 7.92 1.12
C ALA A 62 -11.75 8.95 1.63
N ASP A 63 -10.47 8.70 1.36
CA ASP A 63 -9.38 9.59 1.77
C ASP A 63 -9.08 10.69 0.75
N GLN A 64 -9.71 10.62 -0.44
CA GLN A 64 -9.42 11.48 -1.59
C GLN A 64 -7.95 11.42 -2.02
N GLU A 65 -7.38 10.22 -2.03
CA GLU A 65 -5.98 9.95 -2.31
C GLU A 65 -5.80 8.97 -3.47
N LEU A 66 -4.68 9.13 -4.18
CA LEU A 66 -4.18 8.22 -5.19
C LEU A 66 -2.78 7.76 -4.77
N TYR A 67 -2.62 6.44 -4.60
CA TYR A 67 -1.36 5.81 -4.24
C TYR A 67 -0.66 5.28 -5.49
N LEU A 68 0.60 5.65 -5.65
CA LEU A 68 1.44 5.28 -6.79
C LEU A 68 2.50 4.27 -6.37
N PHE A 69 2.50 3.09 -7.00
CA PHE A 69 3.46 2.02 -6.73
C PHE A 69 4.31 1.70 -7.95
N SER A 70 5.56 1.32 -7.73
CA SER A 70 6.39 0.72 -8.78
C SER A 70 5.89 -0.67 -9.19
N PRO A 71 6.42 -1.25 -10.29
CA PRO A 71 6.03 -2.58 -10.76
C PRO A 71 6.24 -3.73 -9.76
N ASN A 72 7.14 -3.56 -8.79
CA ASN A 72 7.38 -4.52 -7.70
C ASN A 72 6.49 -4.26 -6.46
N GLY A 73 5.58 -3.28 -6.50
CA GLY A 73 4.66 -2.96 -5.41
C GLY A 73 5.21 -2.03 -4.33
N THR A 74 6.37 -1.41 -4.53
CA THR A 74 6.90 -0.39 -3.58
C THR A 74 6.10 0.91 -3.72
N HIS A 75 5.58 1.45 -2.62
CA HIS A 75 4.84 2.71 -2.60
C HIS A 75 5.81 3.89 -2.83
N LEU A 76 5.63 4.65 -3.91
CA LEU A 76 6.52 5.76 -4.26
C LEU A 76 5.94 7.11 -3.88
N PHE A 77 4.63 7.30 -4.10
CA PHE A 77 3.97 8.57 -3.86
C PHE A 77 2.52 8.42 -3.44
N THR A 78 2.04 9.38 -2.66
CA THR A 78 0.61 9.63 -2.47
C THR A 78 0.26 10.97 -3.10
N ARG A 79 -0.82 11.02 -3.88
CA ARG A 79 -1.33 12.23 -4.54
C ARG A 79 -2.74 12.53 -4.09
N SER A 80 -3.15 13.80 -4.14
CA SER A 80 -4.55 14.16 -3.99
C SER A 80 -5.33 13.69 -5.22
N LEU A 81 -6.43 12.98 -5.00
CA LEU A 81 -7.38 12.62 -6.06
C LEU A 81 -8.16 13.86 -6.56
N VAL A 82 -8.22 14.92 -5.76
CA VAL A 82 -8.92 16.18 -6.09
C VAL A 82 -8.04 17.14 -6.87
N THR A 83 -6.84 17.43 -6.38
CA THR A 83 -5.97 18.44 -6.99
C THR A 83 -4.92 17.84 -7.92
N GLY A 84 -4.62 16.54 -7.78
CA GLY A 84 -3.54 15.88 -8.51
C GLY A 84 -2.14 16.14 -7.94
N ASP A 85 -2.02 16.96 -6.89
CA ASP A 85 -0.73 17.30 -6.25
C ASP A 85 -0.13 16.12 -5.49
N TYR A 86 1.19 16.04 -5.45
CA TYR A 86 1.90 15.10 -4.60
C TYR A 86 1.76 15.51 -3.13
N LEU A 87 1.16 14.64 -2.32
CA LEU A 87 1.00 14.81 -0.88
C LEU A 87 2.21 14.24 -0.13
N LEU A 88 2.65 13.04 -0.52
CA LEU A 88 3.76 12.32 0.09
C LEU A 88 4.70 11.74 -0.97
N ASN A 89 6.00 11.75 -0.68
CA ASN A 89 7.05 11.10 -1.45
C ASN A 89 7.84 10.15 -0.53
N PHE A 90 7.99 8.90 -0.96
CA PHE A 90 8.65 7.83 -0.21
C PHE A 90 9.99 7.50 -0.83
N THR A 91 11.06 7.51 -0.04
CA THR A 91 12.40 7.09 -0.49
C THR A 91 12.86 5.84 0.23
N TYR A 92 13.68 5.05 -0.45
CA TYR A 92 14.11 3.73 0.02
C TYR A 92 15.62 3.58 -0.06
N THR A 93 16.17 2.71 0.78
CA THR A 93 17.55 2.24 0.66
C THR A 93 17.68 1.31 -0.56
N PRO A 94 18.91 1.04 -1.05
CA PRO A 94 19.13 0.08 -2.15
C PRO A 94 18.57 -1.32 -1.87
N GLU A 95 18.47 -1.71 -0.60
CA GLU A 95 17.92 -2.98 -0.12
C GLU A 95 16.38 -2.99 -0.08
N GLY A 96 15.72 -1.88 -0.43
CA GLY A 96 14.27 -1.76 -0.49
C GLY A 96 13.62 -1.40 0.86
N HIS A 97 14.38 -0.95 1.86
CA HIS A 97 13.82 -0.48 3.12
C HIS A 97 13.41 0.99 3.05
N LEU A 98 12.25 1.35 3.61
CA LEU A 98 11.85 2.76 3.69
C LEU A 98 12.89 3.56 4.50
N SER A 99 13.33 4.67 3.91
CA SER A 99 14.35 5.59 4.42
C SER A 99 13.73 6.92 4.85
N SER A 100 12.88 7.52 4.02
CA SER A 100 12.20 8.76 4.38
C SER A 100 10.81 8.91 3.76
N ILE A 101 10.00 9.74 4.40
CA ILE A 101 8.74 10.25 3.87
C ILE A 101 8.83 11.76 3.88
N ALA A 102 8.69 12.39 2.72
CA ALA A 102 8.61 13.83 2.57
C ALA A 102 7.18 14.24 2.26
N ASN A 103 6.68 15.30 2.91
CA ASN A 103 5.40 15.90 2.54
C ASN A 103 5.57 16.93 1.41
N ARG A 104 4.45 17.49 0.93
CA ARG A 104 4.44 18.48 -0.16
C ARG A 104 5.23 19.76 0.15
N GLU A 105 5.34 20.15 1.42
CA GLU A 105 6.15 21.31 1.86
C GLU A 105 7.66 20.97 1.94
N GLY A 106 8.05 19.73 1.63
CA GLY A 106 9.44 19.28 1.68
C GLY A 106 9.93 18.95 3.09
N THR A 107 9.06 18.92 4.10
CA THR A 107 9.42 18.46 5.44
C THR A 107 9.52 16.94 5.45
N ILE A 108 10.52 16.40 6.16
CA ILE A 108 10.91 14.99 6.03
C ILE A 108 10.87 14.30 7.39
N ALA A 109 10.19 13.15 7.43
CA ALA A 109 10.39 12.13 8.45
C ALA A 109 11.43 11.12 7.95
N GLN A 110 12.46 10.84 8.75
CA GLN A 110 13.54 9.91 8.36
C GLN A 110 13.62 8.72 9.31
N LEU A 111 13.60 7.51 8.76
CA LEU A 111 13.82 6.28 9.50
C LEU A 111 15.29 5.85 9.36
N ARG A 112 16.02 5.88 10.46
CA ARG A 112 17.42 5.44 10.51
C ARG A 112 17.50 3.98 10.91
N ARG A 113 18.43 3.27 10.26
CA ARG A 113 18.67 1.83 10.41
C ARG A 113 20.15 1.58 10.63
N ASP A 114 20.48 0.44 11.22
CA ASP A 114 21.86 -0.05 11.26
C ASP A 114 22.29 -0.64 9.91
N ALA A 115 23.54 -1.12 9.84
CA ALA A 115 24.10 -1.74 8.63
C ALA A 115 23.40 -3.05 8.21
N ASN A 116 22.62 -3.67 9.10
CA ASN A 116 21.84 -4.88 8.83
C ASN A 116 20.38 -4.55 8.46
N GLY A 117 20.02 -3.27 8.35
CA GLY A 117 18.67 -2.82 8.03
C GLY A 117 17.71 -2.76 9.23
N VAL A 118 18.18 -2.99 10.46
CA VAL A 118 17.35 -2.95 11.67
C VAL A 118 17.00 -1.50 12.01
N PRO A 119 15.72 -1.12 12.17
CA PRO A 119 15.32 0.21 12.60
C PRO A 119 15.94 0.61 13.95
N LEU A 120 16.49 1.82 14.02
CA LEU A 120 17.10 2.36 15.24
C LEU A 120 16.31 3.55 15.80
N TRP A 121 15.98 4.53 14.96
CA TRP A 121 15.18 5.69 15.37
C TRP A 121 14.51 6.39 14.19
N LEU A 122 13.40 7.06 14.48
CA LEU A 122 12.72 7.96 13.57
C LEU A 122 13.06 9.41 13.95
N VAL A 123 13.43 10.23 12.96
CA VAL A 123 13.52 11.68 13.10
C VAL A 123 12.26 12.27 12.47
N ALA A 124 11.38 12.83 13.29
CA ALA A 124 10.16 13.48 12.84
C ALA A 124 10.45 14.88 12.25
N PRO A 125 9.53 15.43 11.43
CA PRO A 125 9.60 16.82 11.02
C PRO A 125 9.73 17.74 12.26
N GLY A 126 10.70 18.66 12.24
CA GLY A 126 11.05 19.50 13.39
C GLY A 126 12.19 18.95 14.26
N GLY A 127 12.74 17.77 13.96
CA GLY A 127 13.97 17.26 14.56
C GLY A 127 13.76 16.40 15.82
N GLN A 128 12.51 16.19 16.25
CA GLN A 128 12.21 15.27 17.35
C GLN A 128 12.62 13.84 16.98
N VAL A 129 13.32 13.16 17.88
CA VAL A 129 13.80 11.79 17.69
C VAL A 129 12.98 10.82 18.54
N TYR A 130 12.58 9.71 17.91
CA TYR A 130 11.92 8.57 18.54
C TYR A 130 12.79 7.33 18.37
N TRP A 131 13.30 6.80 19.48
CA TRP A 131 14.13 5.61 19.51
C TRP A 131 13.27 4.36 19.44
N LEU A 132 13.70 3.39 18.63
CA LEU A 132 13.04 2.12 18.42
C LEU A 132 13.93 1.02 19.00
N THR A 133 13.40 0.24 19.93
CA THR A 133 14.07 -1.00 20.36
C THR A 133 13.42 -2.18 19.66
N ILE A 134 14.19 -2.85 18.81
CA ILE A 134 13.75 -4.04 18.08
C ILE A 134 14.30 -5.29 18.79
N SER A 135 13.46 -6.32 18.94
CA SER A 135 13.87 -7.62 19.49
C SER A 135 14.72 -8.41 18.49
N ASN A 136 15.40 -9.45 18.96
CA ASN A 136 16.13 -10.40 18.10
C ASN A 136 15.22 -11.13 17.10
N ALA A 137 13.91 -11.17 17.35
CA ALA A 137 12.90 -11.71 16.43
C ALA A 137 12.37 -10.67 15.43
N GLY A 138 12.94 -9.46 15.38
CA GLY A 138 12.55 -8.40 14.45
C GLY A 138 11.31 -7.59 14.86
N MET A 139 10.73 -7.87 16.03
CA MET A 139 9.52 -7.18 16.52
C MET A 139 9.87 -5.92 17.32
N LEU A 140 9.10 -4.85 17.13
CA LEU A 140 9.23 -3.59 17.89
C LEU A 140 8.83 -3.80 19.35
N LYS A 141 9.77 -3.66 20.29
CA LYS A 141 9.50 -3.79 21.73
C LYS A 141 9.22 -2.47 22.43
N ARG A 142 9.77 -1.37 21.92
CA ARG A 142 9.73 -0.10 22.62
C ARG A 142 9.89 1.08 21.70
N ILE A 143 9.15 2.14 21.98
CA ILE A 143 9.30 3.48 21.42
C ILE A 143 9.61 4.43 22.58
N SER A 144 10.70 5.18 22.48
CA SER A 144 11.11 6.14 23.52
C SER A 144 11.44 7.50 22.91
N ALA A 145 11.15 8.59 23.63
CA ALA A 145 11.54 9.95 23.27
C ALA A 145 11.81 10.78 24.53
N LEU A 146 12.72 11.76 24.45
CA LEU A 146 13.02 12.67 25.58
C LEU A 146 13.28 11.94 26.91
N ALA A 147 13.98 10.79 26.85
CA ALA A 147 14.25 9.90 27.98
C ALA A 147 13.04 9.22 28.65
N HIS A 148 11.86 9.25 28.01
CA HIS A 148 10.66 8.55 28.44
C HIS A 148 10.30 7.42 27.48
N ASP A 149 9.75 6.33 28.00
CA ASP A 149 9.18 5.24 27.22
C ASP A 149 7.75 5.60 26.85
N LEU A 150 7.53 5.95 25.58
CA LEU A 150 6.21 6.31 25.06
C LEU A 150 5.32 5.09 24.90
N ALA A 151 5.92 3.97 24.48
CA ALA A 151 5.24 2.70 24.31
C ALA A 151 6.17 1.52 24.60
N GLN A 152 5.65 0.51 25.30
CA GLN A 152 6.28 -0.80 25.45
C GLN A 152 5.34 -1.90 24.95
N LEU A 153 5.85 -2.79 24.10
CA LEU A 153 5.08 -3.81 23.40
C LEU A 153 5.60 -5.21 23.76
N SER A 154 4.68 -6.16 23.91
CA SER A 154 4.98 -7.59 24.05
C SER A 154 4.18 -8.41 23.04
N TYR A 155 4.64 -9.62 22.75
CA TYR A 155 4.09 -10.48 21.70
C TYR A 155 3.94 -11.91 22.21
N TYR A 156 3.00 -12.65 21.61
CA TYR A 156 2.83 -14.08 21.86
C TYR A 156 3.98 -14.88 21.22
N GLY A 157 5.03 -15.13 22.00
CA GLY A 157 6.23 -15.82 21.51
C GLY A 157 6.83 -15.10 20.29
N ASN A 158 7.07 -15.86 19.20
CA ASN A 158 7.58 -15.33 17.92
C ASN A 158 6.50 -15.30 16.82
N THR A 159 5.22 -15.25 17.20
CA THR A 159 4.11 -15.28 16.21
C THR A 159 3.93 -13.96 15.47
N GLY A 160 4.47 -12.86 16.00
CA GLY A 160 4.18 -11.50 15.53
C GLY A 160 2.85 -10.92 16.04
N LEU A 161 2.05 -11.72 16.77
CA LEU A 161 0.80 -11.25 17.36
C LEU A 161 1.08 -10.43 18.62
N LEU A 162 0.59 -9.19 18.65
CA LEU A 162 0.70 -8.29 19.78
C LEU A 162 -0.07 -8.89 20.97
N ALA A 163 0.61 -9.00 22.12
CA ALA A 163 0.00 -9.46 23.37
C ALA A 163 -0.35 -8.26 24.27
N THR A 164 0.57 -7.30 24.41
CA THR A 164 0.31 -6.09 25.21
C THR A 164 0.92 -4.84 24.58
N ILE A 165 0.30 -3.69 24.84
CA ILE A 165 0.90 -2.36 24.65
C ILE A 165 0.69 -1.53 25.92
N SER A 166 1.76 -0.95 26.44
CA SER A 166 1.73 -0.04 27.60
C SER A 166 2.19 1.34 27.19
N ASN A 167 1.52 2.40 27.65
CA ASN A 167 1.91 3.79 27.39
C ASN A 167 2.79 4.38 28.51
N GLU A 168 3.23 5.62 28.33
CA GLU A 168 4.07 6.36 29.30
C GLU A 168 3.46 6.54 30.70
N ASN A 169 2.13 6.46 30.81
CA ASN A 169 1.40 6.56 32.08
C ASN A 169 1.23 5.20 32.78
N GLY A 170 1.84 4.13 32.24
CA GLY A 170 1.71 2.78 32.76
C GLY A 170 0.37 2.11 32.46
N TRP A 171 -0.46 2.68 31.58
CA TRP A 171 -1.70 2.03 31.16
C TRP A 171 -1.39 0.95 30.14
N THR A 172 -1.81 -0.28 30.43
CA THR A 172 -1.58 -1.45 29.58
C THR A 172 -2.88 -1.96 28.98
N THR A 173 -2.90 -2.12 27.66
CA THR A 173 -3.92 -2.88 26.93
C THR A 173 -3.40 -4.28 26.64
N VAL A 174 -4.26 -5.29 26.80
CA VAL A 174 -3.98 -6.71 26.56
C VAL A 174 -4.93 -7.23 25.48
N TYR A 175 -4.42 -8.05 24.56
CA TYR A 175 -5.15 -8.60 23.41
C TYR A 175 -5.24 -10.13 23.45
#